data_AF-A0A833LWL1-F1
#
_entry.id   AF-A0A833LWL1-F1
#
_cell.length_a   1.000
_cell.length_b   1.000
_cell.length_c   1.000
_cell.angle_alpha   90.00
_cell.angle_beta   90.00
_cell.angle_gamma   90.00
#
_symmetry.space_group_name_H-M   'P 1'
#
loop_
_entity.id
_entity.type
_entity.pdbx_description
1 polymer ?
#
loop_
_entity_poly.entity_id
_entity_poly.type
_entity_poly.pdbx_seq_one_letter_code
_entity_poly.pdbx_strand_id
1 'polypeptide(L)' 'MSQFAVKSTVLAIAAGIGLGAATAAWSAESLQDVLKRRGLSQQDVLAAAKTYVPTGKRDEFVVFSSGGQSGQMIVYGIPS' A
#
# COMPACT_ATOMS: atom_id res chain seq x y z
N MET A 1 3.04 -19.52 -46.69
CA MET A 1 1.97 -19.56 -45.66
C MET A 1 2.52 -19.52 -44.22
N SER A 2 3.74 -20.00 -43.93
CA SER A 2 4.30 -20.03 -42.57
C SER A 2 4.65 -18.66 -41.96
N GLN A 3 5.12 -17.70 -42.76
CA GLN A 3 5.55 -16.39 -42.23
C GLN A 3 4.39 -15.52 -41.72
N PHE A 4 3.17 -15.75 -42.21
CA PHE A 4 1.97 -15.04 -41.75
C PHE A 4 1.53 -15.52 -40.37
N ALA A 5 1.62 -16.84 -40.11
CA ALA A 5 1.31 -17.45 -38.82
C ALA A 5 2.33 -17.07 -37.72
N VAL A 6 3.61 -16.96 -38.07
CA VAL A 6 4.66 -16.51 -37.14
C VAL A 6 4.44 -15.04 -36.74
N LYS A 7 4.13 -14.16 -37.71
CA LYS A 7 3.85 -12.75 -37.44
C LYS A 7 2.58 -12.55 -36.58
N SER A 8 1.52 -13.32 -36.83
CA SER A 8 0.29 -13.21 -36.04
C SER A 8 0.47 -13.71 -34.61
N THR A 9 1.29 -14.75 -34.42
CA THR A 9 1.59 -15.31 -33.09
C THR A 9 2.44 -14.35 -32.26
N VAL A 10 3.45 -13.70 -32.87
CA VAL A 10 4.26 -12.67 -32.20
C VAL A 10 3.40 -11.45 -31.82
N LEU A 11 2.49 -11.02 -32.71
CA LEU A 11 1.58 -9.92 -32.43
C LEU A 11 0.61 -10.24 -31.27
N ALA A 12 0.09 -11.48 -31.22
CA ALA A 12 -0.79 -11.94 -30.15
C ALA A 12 -0.08 -11.98 -28.78
N ILE A 13 1.19 -12.42 -28.75
CA ILE A 13 1.99 -12.44 -27.52
C ILE A 13 2.30 -11.00 -27.06
N ALA A 14 2.67 -10.11 -27.98
CA ALA A 14 2.92 -8.70 -27.65
C ALA A 14 1.66 -8.01 -27.10
N ALA A 15 0.49 -8.28 -27.69
CA ALA A 15 -0.79 -7.79 -27.19
C ALA A 15 -1.11 -8.35 -25.79
N GLY A 16 -0.89 -9.65 -25.56
CA GLY A 16 -1.12 -10.28 -24.27
C GLY A 16 -0.26 -9.71 -23.14
N ILE A 17 1.03 -9.44 -23.41
CA ILE A 17 1.94 -8.81 -22.45
C ILE A 17 1.55 -7.33 -22.21
N GLY A 18 1.19 -6.59 -23.26
CA GLY A 18 0.74 -5.21 -23.14
C GLY A 18 -0.55 -5.06 -22.32
N LEU A 19 -1.51 -5.97 -22.52
CA LEU A 19 -2.76 -6.03 -21.74
C LEU A 19 -2.52 -6.45 -20.29
N GLY A 20 -1.61 -7.40 -20.03
CA GLY A 20 -1.26 -7.84 -18.67
C GLY A 20 -0.53 -6.78 -17.84
N ALA A 21 0.32 -5.95 -18.47
CA ALA A 21 0.99 -4.84 -17.78
C ALA A 21 0.03 -3.67 -17.49
N ALA A 22 -0.93 -3.41 -18.38
CA ALA A 22 -1.91 -2.35 -18.20
C ALA A 22 -2.89 -2.63 -17.05
N THR A 23 -3.32 -3.88 -16.84
CA THR A 23 -4.23 -4.23 -15.75
C THR A 23 -3.63 -4.03 -14.36
N ALA A 24 -2.32 -4.28 -14.20
CA ALA A 24 -1.62 -4.04 -12.93
C ALA A 24 -1.53 -2.53 -12.59
N ALA A 25 -1.32 -1.67 -13.60
CA ALA A 25 -1.27 -0.23 -13.40
C ALA A 25 -2.65 0.40 -13.14
N TRP A 26 -3.73 -0.18 -13.71
CA TRP A 26 -5.10 0.29 -13.51
C TRP A 26 -5.70 -0.05 -12.14
N SER A 27 -5.10 -0.99 -11.41
CA SER A 27 -5.57 -1.38 -10.07
C SER A 27 -5.03 -0.48 -8.96
N ALA A 28 -4.10 0.43 -9.25
CA ALA A 28 -3.57 1.38 -8.27
C ALA A 28 -4.50 2.59 -8.18
N GLU A 29 -5.27 2.66 -7.11
CA GLU A 29 -6.13 3.80 -6.81
C GLU A 29 -5.27 5.03 -6.45
N SER A 30 -5.62 6.19 -7.00
CA SER A 30 -4.90 7.43 -6.68
C SER A 30 -5.23 7.90 -5.25
N LEU A 31 -4.34 8.71 -4.66
CA LEU A 31 -4.62 9.35 -3.37
C LEU A 31 -5.96 10.10 -3.41
N GLN A 32 -6.23 10.83 -4.49
CA GLN A 32 -7.44 11.63 -4.67
C GLN A 32 -8.71 10.77 -4.68
N ASP A 33 -8.64 9.59 -5.29
CA ASP A 33 -9.76 8.64 -5.31
C ASP A 33 -10.03 8.09 -3.90
N VAL A 34 -8.97 7.78 -3.15
CA VAL A 34 -9.07 7.36 -1.74
C VAL A 34 -9.69 8.46 -0.88
N LEU A 35 -9.29 9.73 -1.05
CA LEU A 35 -9.86 10.85 -0.29
C LEU A 35 -11.35 11.01 -0.55
N LYS A 36 -11.75 10.99 -1.82
CA LYS A 36 -13.17 11.08 -2.20
C LYS A 36 -13.98 9.92 -1.64
N ARG A 37 -13.50 8.69 -1.80
CA ARG A 37 -14.19 7.48 -1.33
C ARG A 37 -14.32 7.43 0.19
N ARG A 38 -13.30 7.88 0.92
CA ARG A 38 -13.30 7.91 2.39
C ARG A 38 -13.89 9.20 2.97
N GLY A 39 -14.30 10.15 2.14
CA GLY A 39 -14.81 11.46 2.58
C GLY A 39 -13.79 12.27 3.37
N LEU A 40 -12.49 12.11 3.07
CA LEU A 40 -11.40 12.74 3.82
C LEU A 40 -11.01 14.09 3.21
N SER A 41 -10.83 15.10 4.05
CA SER A 41 -10.17 16.35 3.68
C SER A 41 -8.65 16.19 3.69
N GLN A 42 -7.93 17.11 3.04
CA GLN A 42 -6.46 17.13 3.14
C GLN A 42 -5.96 17.37 4.58
N GLN A 43 -6.75 18.05 5.40
CA GLN A 43 -6.40 18.30 6.81
C GLN A 43 -6.45 16.99 7.61
N ASP A 44 -7.40 16.12 7.32
CA ASP A 44 -7.52 14.81 7.98
C ASP A 44 -6.32 13.92 7.66
N VAL A 45 -5.87 13.94 6.39
CA VAL A 45 -4.66 13.22 5.96
C VAL A 45 -3.43 13.78 6.63
N LEU A 46 -3.31 15.10 6.72
CA LEU A 46 -2.18 15.75 7.38
C LEU A 46 -2.16 15.42 8.88
N ALA A 47 -3.31 15.39 9.54
CA ALA A 47 -3.42 14.98 10.94
C ALA A 47 -3.01 13.51 11.13
N ALA A 48 -3.49 12.61 10.28
CA ALA A 48 -3.11 11.19 10.32
C ALA A 48 -1.62 10.97 10.03
N ALA A 49 -1.06 11.72 9.08
CA ALA A 49 0.36 11.64 8.74
C ALA A 49 1.27 12.06 9.90
N LYS A 50 0.80 12.89 10.85
CA LYS A 50 1.58 13.29 12.03
C LYS A 50 1.77 12.16 13.04
N THR A 51 0.87 11.18 13.08
CA THR A 51 0.98 10.03 13.99
C THR A 51 1.52 8.78 13.30
N TYR A 52 1.71 8.83 11.97
CA TYR A 52 2.21 7.70 11.21
C TYR A 52 3.73 7.58 11.33
N VAL A 53 4.21 6.43 11.80
CA VAL A 53 5.64 6.08 11.82
C VAL A 53 5.96 5.25 10.58
N PRO A 54 6.82 5.73 9.66
CA PRO A 54 7.22 4.96 8.49
C PRO A 54 7.98 3.69 8.86
N THR A 55 7.84 2.65 8.03
CA THR A 55 8.55 1.38 8.21
C THR A 55 10.07 1.59 8.31
N GLY A 56 10.70 0.93 9.29
CA GLY A 56 12.14 1.03 9.54
C GLY A 56 12.57 2.26 10.36
N LYS A 57 11.62 3.13 10.75
CA LYS A 57 11.85 4.15 11.78
C LYS A 57 11.55 3.59 13.17
N ARG A 58 12.15 4.21 14.19
CA ARG A 58 11.92 3.85 15.58
C ARG A 58 10.87 4.77 16.17
N ASP A 59 10.07 4.21 17.08
CA ASP A 59 9.19 4.97 17.94
C ASP A 59 9.99 5.87 18.87
N GLU A 60 9.41 7.01 19.23
CA GLU A 60 10.09 8.02 20.04
C GLU A 60 10.16 7.60 21.51
N PHE A 61 9.12 6.94 22.00
CA PHE A 61 9.00 6.53 23.38
C PHE A 61 8.74 5.04 23.51
N VAL A 62 9.23 4.47 24.61
CA VAL A 62 8.93 3.10 25.04
C VAL A 62 8.09 3.17 26.31
N VAL A 63 6.91 2.57 26.27
CA VAL A 63 6.01 2.49 27.42
C VAL A 63 6.13 1.13 28.08
N PHE A 64 6.24 1.16 29.40
CA PHE A 64 6.18 -0.02 30.27
C PHE A 64 4.83 0.00 30.99
N SER A 65 3.95 -0.92 30.63
CA SER A 65 2.61 -1.03 31.23
C SER A 65 2.49 -2.32 32.04
N SER A 66 1.82 -2.24 33.19
CA SER A 66 1.53 -3.42 34.02
C SER A 66 0.43 -4.26 33.39
N GLY A 67 0.64 -5.58 33.30
CA GLY A 67 -0.39 -6.53 32.89
C GLY A 67 -1.37 -6.92 34.01
N GLY A 68 -1.31 -6.26 35.17
CA GLY A 68 -2.21 -6.48 36.28
C GLY A 68 -2.05 -7.86 36.90
N GLN A 69 -3.17 -8.59 37.05
CA GLN A 69 -3.22 -9.90 37.70
C GLN A 69 -2.40 -10.99 36.98
N SER A 70 -2.05 -10.78 35.71
CA SER A 70 -1.18 -11.69 34.96
C SER A 70 0.29 -11.64 35.42
N GLY A 71 0.68 -10.61 36.18
CA GLY A 71 2.06 -10.43 36.67
C GLY A 71 3.08 -10.06 35.59
N GLN A 72 2.65 -9.86 34.35
CA GLN A 72 3.52 -9.50 33.23
C GLN A 72 3.72 -7.99 33.09
N MET A 73 4.75 -7.59 32.33
CA MET A 73 4.99 -6.21 31.90
C MET A 73 4.90 -6.15 30.38
N ILE A 74 4.07 -5.24 29.87
CA ILE A 74 3.88 -5.01 28.43
C ILE A 74 4.77 -3.85 28.02
N VAL A 75 5.57 -4.05 26.96
CA VAL A 75 6.48 -3.04 26.42
C VAL A 75 6.07 -2.72 24.99
N TYR A 76 5.74 -1.46 24.71
CA TYR A 76 5.33 -1.02 23.39
C TYR A 76 5.83 0.38 23.06
N GLY A 77 6.02 0.65 21.77
CA GLY A 77 6.42 1.96 21.25
C GLY A 77 5.22 2.90 21.09
N ILE A 78 5.46 4.21 21.15
CA ILE A 78 4.50 5.25 20.79
C ILE A 78 5.18 6.21 19.80
N PRO A 79 4.52 6.65 18.71
CA PRO A 79 3.08 6.52 18.39
C PRO A 79 2.70 5.37 17.44
N SER A 80 3.53 4.32 17.34
CA SER A 80 3.42 3.17 16.42
C SER A 80 2.02 2.77 15.94
#